data_AF-A0A8T5BF40-F1
#
_entry.id   AF-A0A8T5BF40-F1
#
_cell.length_a   1.000
_cell.length_b   1.000
_cell.length_c   1.000
_cell.angle_alpha   90.00
_cell.angle_beta   90.00
_cell.angle_gamma   90.00
#
_symmetry.space_group_name_H-M   'P 1'
#
loop_
_entity.id
_entity.type
_entity.pdbx_description
1 polymer ?
#
loop_
_entity_poly.entity_id
_entity_poly.type
_entity_poly.pdbx_seq_one_letter_code
_entity_poly.pdbx_strand_id
1 'polypeptide(L)' 'LRDNLCYIYELRPIICRFYPFKLERVWGRGLRFSYTEECPGIGRGPRLRRTYFEELLNYLRKNLERAPRDDRSQI' A
#
# COMPACT_ATOMS: atom_id res chain seq x y z
N LEU A 1 -1.91 24.64 -7.26
CA LEU A 1 -0.48 24.45 -7.61
C LEU A 1 0.29 25.60 -7.00
N ARG A 2 1.19 25.33 -6.05
CA ARG A 2 2.22 26.31 -5.65
C ARG A 2 3.44 25.98 -6.50
N ASP A 3 4.00 26.96 -7.19
CA ASP A 3 5.24 26.82 -7.96
C ASP A 3 5.25 25.71 -9.04
N ASN A 4 4.10 25.44 -9.69
CA ASN A 4 3.93 24.35 -10.67
C ASN A 4 4.25 22.93 -10.16
N LEU A 5 4.40 22.75 -8.84
CA LEU A 5 4.65 21.45 -8.23
C LEU A 5 3.36 20.87 -7.66
N CYS A 6 3.09 19.62 -8.04
CA CYS A 6 1.91 18.87 -7.61
C CYS A 6 2.25 18.01 -6.39
N TYR A 7 2.27 18.64 -5.20
CA TYR A 7 2.59 17.96 -3.93
C TYR A 7 1.54 16.93 -3.48
N ILE A 8 0.37 16.87 -4.14
CA ILE A 8 -0.71 15.94 -3.76
C ILE A 8 -0.26 14.47 -3.81
N TYR A 9 0.66 14.12 -4.71
CA TYR A 9 1.20 12.77 -4.81
C TYR A 9 2.23 12.48 -3.72
N GLU A 10 2.97 13.49 -3.28
CA GLU A 10 3.91 13.37 -2.17
C GLU A 10 3.17 13.22 -0.83
N LEU A 11 2.12 14.00 -0.63
CA LEU A 11 1.25 13.99 0.56
C LEU A 11 0.32 12.78 0.61
N ARG A 12 0.16 12.05 -0.50
CA ARG A 12 -0.75 10.92 -0.58
C ARG A 12 -0.37 9.85 0.47
N PRO A 13 -1.30 9.44 1.35
CA PRO A 13 -1.04 8.40 2.34
C PRO A 13 -0.49 7.14 1.70
N ILE A 14 0.36 6.41 2.44
CA ILE A 14 0.95 5.15 1.99
C ILE A 14 -0.13 4.19 1.46
N ILE A 15 -1.29 4.13 2.12
CA ILE A 15 -2.43 3.29 1.71
C ILE A 15 -2.87 3.53 0.26
N CYS A 16 -2.89 4.78 -0.19
CA CYS A 16 -3.33 5.13 -1.54
C CYS A 16 -2.24 4.88 -2.59
N ARG A 17 -0.99 4.60 -2.19
CA ARG A 17 0.10 4.24 -3.11
C ARG A 17 0.08 2.77 -3.49
N PHE A 18 -0.54 1.92 -2.67
CA PHE A 18 -0.67 0.49 -2.95
C PHE A 18 -2.09 0.05 -3.30
N TYR A 19 -3.07 0.97 -3.34
CA TYR A 19 -4.36 0.70 -3.98
C TYR A 19 -4.13 0.21 -5.41
N PRO A 20 -4.76 -0.89 -5.85
CA PRO A 20 -5.93 -1.54 -5.24
C PRO A 20 -5.63 -2.71 -4.30
N PHE A 21 -4.37 -2.94 -3.94
CA PHE A 21 -3.96 -4.08 -3.12
C PHE A 21 -4.23 -3.85 -1.63
N LYS A 22 -4.34 -4.95 -0.89
CA LYS A 22 -4.46 -5.00 0.57
C LYS A 22 -3.41 -5.98 1.08
N LEU A 23 -2.85 -5.71 2.27
CA LEU A 23 -1.89 -6.58 2.93
C LEU A 23 -2.53 -7.16 4.19
N GLU A 24 -2.65 -8.47 4.25
CA GLU A 24 -3.33 -9.20 5.33
C GLU A 24 -2.36 -10.16 6.00
N ARG A 25 -2.50 -10.31 7.33
CA ARG A 25 -1.78 -11.34 8.07
C ARG A 25 -2.63 -12.61 8.10
N VAL A 26 -2.14 -13.66 7.45
CA VAL A 26 -2.77 -14.97 7.47
C VAL A 26 -2.15 -15.80 8.58
N TRP A 27 -2.99 -16.26 9.52
CA TRP A 27 -2.53 -17.05 10.65
C TRP A 27 -1.79 -18.31 10.17
N GLY A 28 -0.60 -18.55 10.72
CA GLY A 28 0.29 -19.65 10.32
C GLY A 28 0.95 -19.53 8.94
N ARG A 29 0.62 -18.52 8.13
CA ARG A 29 1.11 -18.38 6.74
C ARG A 29 1.78 -17.03 6.40
N GLY A 30 1.91 -16.15 7.39
CA GLY A 30 2.63 -14.89 7.24
C GLY A 30 1.78 -13.80 6.59
N LEU A 31 2.38 -13.02 5.67
CA LEU A 31 1.73 -11.91 5.00
C LEU A 31 1.22 -12.34 3.62
N ARG A 32 0.00 -11.92 3.26
CA ARG A 32 -0.63 -12.15 1.96
C ARG A 32 -1.11 -10.84 1.36
N PHE A 33 -0.85 -10.64 0.07
CA PHE A 33 -1.51 -9.59 -0.69
C PHE A 33 -2.86 -10.08 -1.24
N SER A 34 -3.90 -9.28 -1.06
CA SER A 34 -5.21 -9.37 -1.69
C SER A 34 -5.50 -8.05 -2.44
N TYR A 35 -6.69 -7.86 -2.99
CA TYR A 35 -7.07 -6.61 -3.66
C TYR A 35 -8.54 -6.25 -3.40
N THR A 36 -8.87 -4.97 -3.60
CA THR A 36 -10.25 -4.45 -3.55
C THR A 36 -11.03 -4.86 -4.80
N GLU A 37 -12.30 -5.23 -4.62
CA GLU A 37 -13.20 -5.53 -5.74
C GLU A 37 -13.73 -4.26 -6.43
N GLU A 38 -13.70 -3.14 -5.72
CA GLU A 38 -14.16 -1.83 -6.20
C GLU A 38 -13.30 -1.26 -7.33
N CYS A 39 -12.05 -1.71 -7.46
CA CYS A 39 -11.16 -1.19 -8.49
C CYS A 39 -11.53 -1.77 -9.85
N PRO A 40 -12.04 -0.94 -10.78
CA PRO A 40 -12.46 -1.46 -12.09
C PRO A 40 -11.25 -1.94 -12.90
N GLY A 41 -10.02 -1.53 -12.54
CA GLY A 41 -8.78 -1.96 -13.19
C GLY A 41 -8.36 -3.41 -12.92
N ILE A 42 -8.95 -4.09 -11.94
CA ILE A 42 -8.62 -5.49 -11.64
C ILE A 42 -8.92 -6.38 -12.84
N GLY A 43 -7.99 -7.26 -13.17
CA GLY A 43 -8.09 -8.18 -14.31
C GLY A 43 -7.84 -7.54 -15.69
N ARG A 44 -7.68 -6.21 -15.78
CA ARG A 44 -7.44 -5.49 -17.04
C ARG A 44 -5.98 -5.13 -17.30
N GLY A 45 -5.09 -5.44 -16.35
CA GLY A 45 -3.65 -5.15 -16.42
C GLY A 45 -2.80 -6.39 -16.69
N PRO A 46 -1.48 -6.20 -16.90
CA PRO A 46 -0.55 -7.31 -17.03
C PRO A 46 -0.49 -8.13 -15.74
N ARG A 47 -0.18 -9.43 -15.88
CA ARG A 47 0.02 -10.31 -14.73
C ARG A 47 1.28 -9.87 -13.96
N LEU A 48 1.07 -9.41 -12.73
CA LEU A 48 2.15 -9.00 -11.83
C LEU A 48 2.90 -10.23 -11.29
N ARG A 49 4.22 -10.08 -11.15
CA ARG A 49 5.11 -11.12 -10.62
C ARG A 49 5.29 -10.96 -9.12
N ARG A 50 5.81 -12.01 -8.47
CA ARG A 50 6.15 -11.99 -7.04
C ARG A 50 7.08 -10.83 -6.67
N THR A 51 8.08 -10.54 -7.51
CA THR A 51 9.05 -9.46 -7.29
C THR A 51 8.39 -8.09 -7.10
N TYR A 52 7.32 -7.81 -7.85
CA TYR A 52 6.54 -6.58 -7.68
C TYR A 52 6.00 -6.43 -6.25
N PHE A 53 5.42 -7.51 -5.71
CA PHE A 53 4.86 -7.50 -4.36
C PHE A 53 5.94 -7.45 -3.27
N GLU A 54 7.12 -8.02 -3.53
CA GLU A 54 8.27 -7.93 -2.61
C GLU A 54 8.83 -6.51 -2.55
N GLU A 55 8.98 -5.85 -3.71
CA GLU A 55 9.37 -4.44 -3.80
C GLU A 55 8.34 -3.52 -3.12
N LEU A 56 7.06 -3.78 -3.36
CA LEU A 56 5.97 -3.06 -2.71
C LEU A 56 6.03 -3.22 -1.19
N LEU A 57 6.24 -4.44 -0.69
CA LEU A 57 6.37 -4.70 0.74
C LEU A 57 7.60 -4.00 1.35
N ASN A 58 8.73 -3.97 0.63
CA ASN A 58 9.93 -3.26 1.07
C ASN A 58 9.69 -1.74 1.14
N TYR A 59 8.98 -1.19 0.14
CA TYR A 59 8.56 0.21 0.15
C TYR A 59 7.68 0.51 1.37
N LEU A 60 6.70 -0.35 1.66
CA LEU A 60 5.84 -0.18 2.85
C LEU A 60 6.65 -0.18 4.15
N ARG A 61 7.55 -1.15 4.34
CA ARG A 61 8.38 -1.23 5.55
C ARG A 61 9.20 0.05 5.77
N LYS A 62 9.91 0.50 4.74
CA LYS A 62 10.75 1.71 4.80
C LYS A 62 9.96 2.99 5.12
N ASN A 63 8.70 3.06 4.71
CA ASN A 63 7.88 4.26 4.90
C ASN A 63 6.95 4.16 6.13
N LEU A 64 6.62 2.97 6.62
CA LEU A 64 5.90 2.77 7.89
C LEU A 64 6.84 2.95 9.10
N GLU A 65 8.12 2.64 8.97
CA GLU A 65 9.13 2.93 10.02
C GLU A 65 9.33 4.43 10.28
N ARG A 66 8.81 5.30 9.41
CA ARG A 66 8.81 6.76 9.54
C ARG A 66 7.49 7.33 10.08
N ALA A 67 6.46 6.50 10.22
CA ALA A 67 5.19 6.92 10.80
C ALA A 67 5.27 6.76 12.33
N PRO A 68 4.81 7.75 13.13
CA PRO A 68 4.57 7.53 14.54
C PRO A 68 3.64 6.33 14.70
N ARG A 69 3.92 5.44 15.65
CA ARG A 69 2.97 4.37 16.00
C ARG A 69 1.72 5.07 16.55
N ASP A 70 0.62 5.04 15.80
CA ASP A 70 -0.69 5.43 16.32
C ASP A 70 -1.13 4.32 17.28
N ASP A 71 -0.77 4.49 18.56
CA ASP A 71 -1.24 3.67 19.66
C ASP A 71 -2.67 4.12 20.00
N ARG A 72 -3.63 3.77 19.13
CA ARG A 72 -5.05 3.76 19.49
C ARG A 72 -5.42 2.37 19.98
N SER A 73 -4.73 1.96 21.03
CA SER A 73 -5.28 1.07 22.05
C SER A 73 -6.10 1.94 23.01
N GLN A 74 -7.33 1.52 23.31
CA GLN A 74 -8.29 2.09 24.28
C GLN A 74 -9.27 3.16 23.75
N ILE A 75 -10.42 2.67 23.26
CA ILE A 75 -11.72 3.04 23.83
C ILE A 75 -12.46 1.74 24.13
#